data_AF-A0A7I4Z084-F1
#
_entry.id   AF-A0A7I4Z084-F1
#
_cell.length_a   1.000
_cell.length_b   1.000
_cell.length_c   1.000
_cell.angle_alpha   90.00
_cell.angle_beta   90.00
_cell.angle_gamma   90.00
#
_symmetry.space_group_name_H-M   'P 1'
#
loop_
_entity.id
_entity.type
_entity.pdbx_description
1 polymer ?
#
loop_
_entity_poly.entity_id
_entity_poly.type
_entity_poly.pdbx_seq_one_letter_code
_entity_poly.pdbx_strand_id
1 'polypeptide(L)'
;MERLLFAFLVIGVIAVSSCVPGLPPPKDIGTGDKHVSVGLITALPYDNRTSDMETKIEKYVSKLGTLEGTVRAIDNSGQLQYNFTLSNANCTKVKSWITDVVNSGPDIFLPSIVECVPNKLYLKEKATDTDNTTKT
;
A
#
# COMPACT_ATOMS: atom_id res chain seq x y z
N MET A 1 -0.90 37.38 -45.03
CA MET A 1 -2.12 36.56 -44.91
C MET A 1 -1.67 35.11 -44.89
N GLU A 2 -1.98 34.20 -43.98
CA GLU A 2 -2.77 34.16 -42.75
C GLU A 2 -2.25 32.96 -41.92
N ARG A 3 -2.04 33.22 -40.64
CA ARG A 3 -2.22 32.39 -39.43
C ARG A 3 -2.27 30.84 -39.57
N LEU A 4 -1.21 30.24 -39.03
CA LEU A 4 -1.14 28.94 -38.35
C LEU A 4 -2.43 28.55 -37.60
N LEU A 5 -2.95 27.35 -37.88
CA LEU A 5 -3.85 26.61 -37.00
C LEU A 5 -3.40 25.15 -36.93
N PHE A 6 -2.46 24.86 -36.02
CA PHE A 6 -2.19 23.49 -35.59
C PHE A 6 -3.30 23.07 -34.61
N ALA A 7 -4.27 22.32 -35.11
CA ALA A 7 -5.26 21.64 -34.27
C ALA A 7 -4.57 20.46 -33.58
N PHE A 8 -4.12 20.65 -32.35
CA PHE A 8 -3.73 19.53 -31.48
C PHE A 8 -4.99 18.79 -31.05
N LEU A 9 -5.24 17.68 -31.72
CA LEU A 9 -6.24 16.69 -31.33
C LEU A 9 -5.68 15.95 -30.11
N VAL A 10 -5.92 16.50 -28.92
CA VAL A 10 -5.60 15.84 -27.66
C VAL A 10 -6.59 14.68 -27.53
N ILE A 11 -6.16 13.49 -27.95
CA ILE A 11 -6.86 12.24 -27.66
C ILE A 11 -6.69 12.02 -26.16
N GLY A 12 -7.62 12.61 -25.39
CA GLY A 12 -7.78 12.31 -23.99
C GLY A 12 -8.12 10.83 -23.89
N VAL A 13 -7.14 10.03 -23.48
CA VAL A 13 -7.39 8.67 -23.02
C VAL A 13 -8.31 8.81 -21.82
N ILE A 14 -9.60 8.56 -22.02
CA ILE A 14 -10.56 8.40 -20.94
C ILE A 14 -10.17 7.08 -20.29
N ALA A 15 -9.23 7.14 -19.34
CA ALA A 15 -9.00 6.03 -18.45
C ALA A 15 -10.33 5.80 -17.74
N VAL A 16 -11.00 4.71 -18.13
CA VAL A 16 -12.18 4.18 -17.48
C VAL A 16 -11.86 4.08 -15.98
N SER A 17 -12.42 5.01 -15.22
CA SER A 17 -12.36 5.00 -13.76
C SER A 17 -13.21 3.82 -13.32
N SER A 18 -12.58 2.66 -13.22
CA SER A 18 -13.15 1.52 -12.53
C SER A 18 -13.41 1.97 -11.09
N CYS A 19 -14.68 1.89 -10.69
CA CYS A 19 -15.16 2.24 -9.37
C CYS A 19 -14.48 1.37 -8.31
N VAL A 20 -13.36 1.85 -7.81
CA VAL A 20 -12.90 1.57 -6.45
C VAL A 20 -12.84 2.93 -5.77
N PRO A 21 -13.48 3.14 -4.60
CA PRO A 21 -13.35 4.38 -3.85
C PRO A 21 -11.88 4.73 -3.79
N GLY A 22 -11.58 5.96 -4.20
CA GLY A 22 -10.22 6.38 -4.44
C GLY A 22 -9.42 6.23 -3.16
N LEU A 23 -8.55 5.21 -3.08
CA LEU A 23 -7.57 5.06 -2.01
C LEU A 23 -6.94 6.44 -1.76
N PRO A 24 -7.14 7.06 -0.58
CA PRO A 24 -6.66 8.41 -0.34
C PRO A 24 -5.14 8.40 -0.18
N PRO A 25 -4.44 9.46 -0.62
CA PRO A 25 -3.03 9.61 -0.30
C PRO A 25 -2.85 9.86 1.21
N PRO A 26 -1.69 9.48 1.80
CA PRO A 26 -1.35 9.83 3.17
C PRO A 26 -1.25 11.35 3.34
N LYS A 27 -1.91 11.88 4.35
CA LYS A 27 -1.86 13.31 4.71
C LYS A 27 -0.50 13.68 5.31
N ASP A 28 0.00 12.84 6.22
CA ASP A 28 1.30 12.99 6.85
C ASP A 28 2.31 12.03 6.24
N ILE A 29 3.42 12.57 5.72
CA ILE A 29 4.51 11.79 5.13
C ILE A 29 5.74 11.78 6.04
N GLY A 30 6.65 10.85 5.80
CA GLY A 30 7.96 10.79 6.45
C GLY A 30 8.19 9.50 7.23
N THR A 31 9.47 9.23 7.46
CA THR A 31 10.00 7.97 7.99
C THR A 31 10.07 7.95 9.52
N GLY A 32 10.48 6.81 10.07
CA GLY A 32 10.67 6.56 11.51
C GLY A 32 11.63 5.39 11.75
N ASP A 33 11.53 4.76 12.92
CA ASP A 33 12.44 3.70 13.39
C ASP A 33 11.75 2.33 13.55
N LYS A 34 10.53 2.21 13.03
CA LYS A 34 9.71 1.00 13.17
C LYS A 34 9.72 0.18 11.89
N HIS A 35 9.58 -1.12 12.10
CA HIS A 35 9.18 -2.09 11.11
C HIS A 35 7.67 -2.29 11.27
N VAL A 36 6.93 -2.17 10.18
CA VAL A 36 5.47 -2.14 10.20
C VAL A 36 4.94 -3.14 9.19
N SER A 37 4.15 -4.11 9.65
CA SER A 37 3.39 -5.01 8.78
C SER A 37 1.94 -4.56 8.72
N VAL A 38 1.38 -4.55 7.53
CA VAL A 38 0.00 -4.12 7.30
C VAL A 38 -0.74 -5.19 6.51
N GLY A 39 -1.93 -5.53 6.99
CA GLY A 39 -2.96 -6.23 6.23
C GLY A 39 -4.15 -5.29 6.01
N LEU A 40 -4.24 -4.70 4.81
CA LEU A 40 -5.35 -3.86 4.39
C LEU A 40 -6.48 -4.76 3.86
N ILE A 41 -7.53 -4.92 4.67
CA ILE A 41 -8.63 -5.84 4.40
C ILE A 41 -9.73 -5.11 3.63
N THR A 42 -10.32 -5.78 2.64
CA THR A 42 -11.46 -5.25 1.89
C THR A 42 -12.66 -6.19 1.96
N ALA A 43 -13.86 -5.65 1.75
CA ALA A 43 -15.10 -6.42 1.58
C ALA A 43 -15.23 -7.02 0.17
N LEU A 44 -14.26 -6.78 -0.71
CA LEU A 44 -14.28 -7.27 -2.09
C LEU A 44 -13.83 -8.73 -2.17
N PRO A 45 -14.38 -9.52 -3.11
CA PRO A 45 -13.82 -10.82 -3.44
C PRO A 45 -12.36 -10.73 -3.92
N TYR A 46 -11.55 -11.76 -3.65
CA TYR A 46 -10.14 -11.82 -4.09
C TYR A 46 -9.95 -11.54 -5.60
N ASP A 47 -10.88 -12.03 -6.43
CA ASP A 47 -10.83 -11.85 -7.90
C ASP A 47 -10.98 -10.39 -8.36
N ASN A 48 -11.41 -9.48 -7.47
CA ASN A 48 -11.46 -8.04 -7.76
C ASN A 48 -10.09 -7.35 -7.61
N ARG A 49 -9.02 -8.09 -7.32
CA ARG A 49 -7.67 -7.53 -7.27
C ARG A 49 -7.29 -6.90 -8.60
N THR A 50 -6.66 -5.74 -8.53
CA THR A 50 -6.09 -5.05 -9.70
C THR A 50 -4.66 -4.63 -9.42
N SER A 51 -3.81 -4.72 -10.45
CA SER A 51 -2.42 -4.24 -10.38
C SER A 51 -2.35 -2.72 -10.21
N ASP A 52 -3.35 -1.97 -10.66
CA ASP A 52 -3.46 -0.52 -10.44
C ASP A 52 -3.56 -0.20 -8.94
N MET A 53 -4.40 -0.93 -8.21
CA MET A 53 -4.53 -0.74 -6.76
C MET A 53 -3.24 -1.09 -6.02
N GLU A 54 -2.58 -2.20 -6.37
CA GLU A 54 -1.28 -2.57 -5.79
C GLU A 54 -0.24 -1.47 -6.02
N THR A 55 -0.10 -1.01 -7.26
CA THR A 55 0.83 0.08 -7.64
C THR A 55 0.51 1.38 -6.89
N LYS A 56 -0.78 1.68 -6.71
CA LYS A 56 -1.23 2.88 -5.99
C LYS A 56 -0.88 2.79 -4.51
N ILE A 57 -1.07 1.62 -3.88
CA ILE A 57 -0.64 1.36 -2.49
C ILE A 57 0.87 1.54 -2.41
N GLU A 58 1.67 0.92 -3.29
CA GLU A 58 3.13 1.03 -3.30
C GLU A 58 3.61 2.48 -3.35
N LYS A 59 3.01 3.28 -4.23
CA LYS A 59 3.30 4.71 -4.37
C LYS A 59 3.04 5.50 -3.08
N TYR A 60 2.01 5.14 -2.33
CA TYR A 60 1.63 5.83 -1.10
C TYR A 60 2.44 5.37 0.11
N VAL A 61 2.63 4.07 0.28
CA VAL A 61 3.38 3.51 1.41
C VAL A 61 4.86 3.87 1.35
N SER A 62 5.41 4.05 0.15
CA SER A 62 6.80 4.53 -0.05
C SER A 62 7.04 5.96 0.49
N LYS A 63 5.98 6.72 0.79
CA LYS A 63 6.09 8.03 1.47
C LYS A 63 6.11 7.92 3.00
N LEU A 64 5.80 6.75 3.53
CA LEU A 64 5.63 6.47 4.97
C LEU A 64 6.78 5.62 5.52
N GLY A 65 7.60 5.03 4.66
CA GLY A 65 8.73 4.17 5.00
C GLY A 65 9.37 3.58 3.74
N THR A 66 10.26 2.61 3.92
CA THR A 66 10.86 1.83 2.84
C THR A 66 10.08 0.52 2.68
N LEU A 67 9.46 0.32 1.52
CA LEU A 67 8.76 -0.92 1.20
C LEU A 67 9.73 -2.10 1.13
N GLU A 68 9.48 -3.13 1.93
CA GLU A 68 10.19 -4.40 1.87
C GLU A 68 9.50 -5.32 0.86
N GLY A 69 10.06 -5.41 -0.35
CA GLY A 69 9.46 -6.19 -1.44
C GLY A 69 8.38 -5.41 -2.19
N THR A 70 7.22 -6.03 -2.40
CA THR A 70 6.08 -5.46 -3.13
C THR A 70 4.81 -5.55 -2.29
N VAL A 71 3.79 -4.77 -2.67
CA VAL A 71 2.44 -5.00 -2.15
C VAL A 71 1.90 -6.30 -2.77
N ARG A 72 1.24 -7.14 -1.97
CA ARG A 72 0.67 -8.40 -2.44
C ARG A 72 -0.81 -8.48 -2.13
N ALA A 73 -1.64 -8.66 -3.15
CA ALA A 73 -3.00 -9.16 -2.95
C ALA A 73 -2.95 -10.64 -2.52
N ILE A 74 -3.69 -10.99 -1.48
CA ILE A 74 -3.86 -12.36 -1.00
C ILE A 74 -5.34 -12.68 -0.86
N ASP A 75 -5.66 -13.96 -1.01
CA ASP A 75 -6.98 -14.50 -0.72
C ASP A 75 -7.07 -14.80 0.78
N ASN A 76 -7.87 -13.99 1.49
CA ASN A 76 -8.21 -14.23 2.89
C ASN A 76 -9.65 -14.73 2.98
N SER A 77 -9.83 -16.05 2.90
CA SER A 77 -11.15 -16.70 3.03
C SER A 77 -12.18 -16.22 1.99
N GLY A 78 -11.74 -16.01 0.75
CA GLY A 78 -12.52 -15.48 -0.37
C GLY A 78 -12.48 -13.95 -0.49
N GLN A 79 -11.95 -13.24 0.51
CA GLN A 79 -11.85 -11.78 0.53
C GLN A 79 -10.48 -11.29 0.07
N LEU A 80 -10.47 -10.16 -0.61
CA LEU A 80 -9.27 -9.47 -1.04
C LEU A 80 -8.62 -8.75 0.13
N GLN A 81 -7.37 -9.10 0.42
CA GLN A 81 -6.51 -8.40 1.38
C GLN A 81 -5.19 -8.01 0.72
N TYR A 82 -4.72 -6.78 0.97
CA TYR A 82 -3.41 -6.31 0.52
C TYR A 82 -2.41 -6.33 1.68
N ASN A 83 -1.35 -7.11 1.54
CA ASN A 83 -0.27 -7.21 2.50
C ASN A 83 0.97 -6.47 2.03
N PHE A 84 1.58 -5.72 2.92
CA PHE A 84 2.88 -5.10 2.71
C PHE A 84 3.59 -4.82 4.03
N THR A 85 4.90 -4.64 3.91
CA THR A 85 5.79 -4.41 5.05
C THR A 85 6.65 -3.19 4.78
N LEU A 86 6.80 -2.32 5.77
CA LEU A 86 7.63 -1.14 5.71
C LEU A 86 8.73 -1.21 6.77
N SER A 87 9.98 -0.99 6.37
CA SER A 87 11.05 -0.63 7.30
C SER A 87 11.21 0.87 7.39
N ASN A 88 11.82 1.34 8.48
CA ASN A 88 12.07 2.77 8.73
C ASN A 88 10.78 3.60 8.66
N ALA A 89 9.68 3.04 9.12
CA ALA A 89 8.37 3.67 9.08
C ALA A 89 8.05 4.36 10.40
N ASN A 90 7.18 5.35 10.34
CA ASN A 90 6.55 5.93 11.52
C ASN A 90 5.18 5.27 11.74
N CYS A 91 5.10 4.41 12.75
CA CYS A 91 3.88 3.64 13.06
C CYS A 91 2.63 4.52 13.19
N THR A 92 2.73 5.70 13.82
CA THR A 92 1.59 6.61 13.99
C THR A 92 1.07 7.12 12.65
N LYS A 93 1.98 7.47 11.72
CA LYS A 93 1.60 7.93 10.38
C LYS A 93 0.98 6.81 9.54
N VAL A 94 1.53 5.59 9.62
CA VAL A 94 0.94 4.43 8.95
C VAL A 94 -0.46 4.15 9.47
N LYS A 95 -0.65 4.09 10.80
CA LYS A 95 -1.97 3.90 11.41
C LYS A 95 -2.97 5.01 11.02
N SER A 96 -2.51 6.26 11.01
CA SER A 96 -3.33 7.40 10.56
C SER A 96 -3.79 7.23 9.12
N TRP A 97 -2.87 6.89 8.20
CA TRP A 97 -3.22 6.67 6.80
C TRP A 97 -4.17 5.48 6.61
N ILE A 98 -3.95 4.35 7.30
CA ILE A 98 -4.87 3.20 7.23
C ILE A 98 -6.26 3.57 7.75
N THR A 99 -6.33 4.39 8.81
CA THR A 99 -7.60 4.91 9.32
C THR A 99 -8.30 5.79 8.29
N ASP A 100 -7.57 6.67 7.60
CA ASP A 100 -8.11 7.48 6.51
C ASP A 100 -8.61 6.63 5.34
N VAL A 101 -7.91 5.56 4.98
CA VAL A 101 -8.33 4.60 3.95
C VAL A 101 -9.65 3.95 4.34
N VAL A 102 -9.75 3.39 5.55
CA VAL A 102 -10.98 2.76 6.05
C VAL A 102 -12.15 3.74 6.04
N ASN A 103 -11.94 4.97 6.51
CA ASN A 103 -12.97 6.00 6.55
C ASN A 103 -13.37 6.54 5.16
N SER A 104 -12.51 6.43 4.15
CA SER A 104 -12.80 6.90 2.79
C SER A 104 -13.80 6.00 2.03
N GLY A 105 -13.96 4.76 2.47
CA GLY A 105 -14.85 3.79 1.83
C GLY A 105 -15.20 2.68 2.82
N PRO A 106 -16.01 2.95 3.86
CA PRO A 106 -16.26 2.01 4.95
C PRO A 106 -16.99 0.72 4.51
N ASP A 107 -17.71 0.76 3.39
CA ASP A 107 -18.37 -0.42 2.79
C ASP A 107 -17.39 -1.30 1.99
N ILE A 108 -16.16 -0.82 1.76
CA ILE A 108 -15.15 -1.47 0.92
C ILE A 108 -13.90 -1.80 1.70
N PHE A 109 -13.40 -0.89 2.54
CA PHE A 109 -12.23 -1.09 3.37
C PHE A 109 -12.68 -1.44 4.79
N LEU A 110 -12.31 -2.63 5.24
CA LEU A 110 -12.66 -3.16 6.56
C LEU A 110 -11.59 -2.78 7.59
N PRO A 111 -11.90 -2.89 8.90
CA PRO A 111 -10.89 -2.73 9.95
C PRO A 111 -9.66 -3.58 9.65
N SER A 112 -8.52 -2.89 9.48
CA SER A 112 -7.28 -3.46 8.96
C SER A 112 -6.25 -3.68 10.06
N ILE A 113 -5.30 -4.57 9.81
CA ILE A 113 -4.27 -4.95 10.78
C ILE A 113 -3.04 -4.08 10.55
N VAL A 114 -2.53 -3.45 11.62
CA VAL A 114 -1.27 -2.68 11.58
C VAL A 114 -0.42 -3.06 12.79
N GLU A 115 0.60 -3.87 12.54
CA GLU A 115 1.55 -4.32 13.54
C GLU A 115 2.83 -3.51 13.44
N CYS A 116 3.31 -2.99 14.57
CA CYS A 116 4.50 -2.14 14.62
C CYS A 116 5.50 -2.72 15.61
N VAL A 117 6.69 -3.04 15.13
CA VAL A 117 7.81 -3.51 15.95
C VAL A 117 9.01 -2.58 15.79
N PRO A 118 9.86 -2.40 16.82
CA PRO A 118 11.12 -1.68 16.65
C PRO A 118 12.02 -2.35 15.60
N ASN A 119 12.60 -1.59 14.66
CA ASN A 119 13.51 -2.13 13.63
C ASN A 119 14.65 -2.98 14.23
N LYS A 120 15.19 -2.55 15.38
CA LYS A 120 16.28 -3.25 16.09
C LYS A 120 15.93 -4.67 16.52
N LEU A 121 14.65 -4.95 16.78
CA LEU A 121 14.20 -6.29 17.17
C LEU A 121 14.02 -7.18 15.94
N TYR A 122 13.43 -6.64 14.87
CA TYR A 122 13.28 -7.35 13.61
C TYR A 122 14.62 -7.79 12.99
N LEU A 123 15.63 -6.90 12.99
CA LEU A 123 16.95 -7.23 12.46
C LEU A 123 17.67 -8.32 13.26
N LYS A 124 17.45 -8.40 14.58
CA LYS A 124 18.01 -9.46 15.43
C LYS A 124 17.37 -10.82 15.12
N GLU A 125 16.06 -10.84 14.92
CA GLU A 125 15.32 -12.04 14.55
C GLU A 125 15.78 -12.56 13.18
N LYS A 126 15.84 -11.68 12.17
CA LYS A 126 16.30 -12.03 10.82
C LYS A 126 17.75 -12.58 10.80
N ALA A 127 18.64 -12.01 11.61
CA ALA A 127 20.02 -12.49 11.73
C ALA A 127 20.09 -13.89 12.38
N THR A 128 19.20 -14.19 13.32
CA THR A 128 19.17 -15.49 14.01
C THR A 128 18.64 -16.59 13.09
N ASP A 129 17.65 -16.28 12.24
CA ASP A 129 17.09 -17.24 11.26
C ASP A 129 18.10 -17.60 10.15
N THR A 130 18.93 -16.63 9.75
CA THR A 130 19.97 -16.83 8.73
C THR A 130 21.12 -17.72 9.24
N ASP A 131 21.50 -17.61 10.52
CA ASP A 131 22.53 -18.46 11.14
C ASP A 131 22.06 -19.92 11.25
N ASN A 132 20.79 -20.15 11.58
CA ASN A 132 20.23 -21.50 11.66
C ASN A 132 20.09 -22.19 10.29
N THR A 133 19.81 -21.44 9.23
CA THR A 133 19.69 -21.99 7.86
C THR A 133 21.05 -22.39 7.26
N THR A 134 22.15 -21.78 7.72
CA THR A 134 23.51 -22.07 7.19
C THR A 134 24.20 -23.24 7.89
N LYS A 135 23.60 -23.80 8.96
CA LYS A 135 24.16 -24.90 9.77
C LYS A 135 23.52 -26.27 9.55
N THR A 136 22.70 -26.44 8.51
CA THR A 136 22.12 -27.74 8.12
C THR A 136 22.74 -28.22 6.82
#